data_AF-A0A3B4GL26-F1
#
_entry.id   AF-A0A3B4GL26-F1
#
_cell.length_a   1.000
_cell.length_b   1.000
_cell.length_c   1.000
_cell.angle_alpha   90.00
_cell.angle_beta   90.00
_cell.angle_gamma   90.00
#
_symmetry.space_group_name_H-M   'P 1'
#
loop_
_entity.id
_entity.type
_entity.pdbx_description
1 polymer ?
#
loop_
_entity_poly.entity_id
_entity_poly.type
_entity_poly.pdbx_seq_one_letter_code
_entity_poly.pdbx_strand_id
1 'polypeptide(L)'
;FQDNEASDGLYSLLSLAQKRESEDFIFRRPLRCLDMLATDGLFTFVASKPQLACAAFIIAEPSEVISLELSDVSIDCSAGDFIKIFDGWVLKGEKFPSNQDHPLPLYERYTDYCSSTAPGATSRSSQNVAMIFFRIHSPASGFTLAVKKLYNPFPCNIMSQSPEGSFTMVMPHLRKNCSFSIIYPVEIRLTELSLGHIERLAWSGCSGSGDYVELLGGNGVDTSKMFPVADLCFSLSGLAQMKIGCDNSVVRLVSSGNYINRVSFQYRLLEHNELPKARENSLENFCTVE
;
A
#
# COMPACT_ATOMS: atom_id res chain seq x y z
N PHE A 1 -46.75 29.46 -41.12
CA PHE A 1 -46.99 29.30 -39.68
C PHE A 1 -46.79 27.82 -39.38
N GLN A 2 -45.54 27.42 -39.12
CA GLN A 2 -44.96 27.25 -37.75
C GLN A 2 -45.70 26.15 -36.99
N ASP A 3 -45.12 25.09 -36.46
CA ASP A 3 -43.75 24.72 -36.10
C ASP A 3 -43.74 23.18 -35.97
N ASN A 4 -42.62 22.50 -36.24
CA ASN A 4 -42.16 21.32 -35.45
C ASN A 4 -40.82 20.75 -35.97
N GLU A 5 -39.85 21.63 -36.24
CA GLU A 5 -38.47 21.26 -36.62
C GLU A 5 -37.53 21.26 -35.40
N ALA A 6 -38.08 21.14 -34.19
CA ALA A 6 -37.33 21.30 -32.93
C ALA A 6 -36.95 19.97 -32.23
N SER A 7 -37.38 18.81 -32.75
CA SER A 7 -37.13 17.50 -32.10
C SER A 7 -35.78 16.88 -32.49
N ASP A 8 -35.33 17.02 -33.73
CA ASP A 8 -34.11 16.33 -34.22
C ASP A 8 -32.80 16.94 -33.68
N GLY A 9 -32.80 18.23 -33.35
CA GLY A 9 -31.64 18.90 -32.76
C GLY A 9 -31.33 18.45 -31.34
N LEU A 10 -32.35 18.13 -30.53
CA LEU A 10 -32.18 17.76 -29.13
C LEU A 10 -31.61 16.35 -28.98
N TYR A 11 -32.08 15.39 -29.80
CA TYR A 11 -31.51 14.04 -29.84
C TYR A 11 -30.09 14.03 -30.39
N SER A 12 -29.77 14.91 -31.34
CA SER A 12 -28.41 15.06 -31.85
C SER A 12 -27.47 15.64 -30.79
N LEU A 13 -27.90 16.66 -30.03
CA LEU A 13 -27.13 17.24 -28.92
C LEU A 13 -26.97 16.29 -27.74
N LEU A 14 -28.00 15.51 -27.41
CA LEU A 14 -27.92 14.44 -26.41
C LEU A 14 -26.97 13.34 -26.88
N SER A 15 -26.97 12.97 -28.16
CA SER A 15 -26.01 12.01 -28.71
C SER A 15 -24.58 12.56 -28.72
N LEU A 16 -24.39 13.87 -28.96
CA LEU A 16 -23.08 14.53 -28.95
C LEU A 16 -22.54 14.76 -27.53
N ALA A 17 -23.43 14.99 -26.55
CA ALA A 17 -23.10 15.06 -25.13
C ALA A 17 -22.77 13.67 -24.58
N GLN A 18 -23.55 12.65 -24.94
CA GLN A 18 -23.32 11.25 -24.58
C GLN A 18 -22.10 10.64 -25.31
N LYS A 19 -21.76 11.16 -26.50
CA LYS A 19 -20.51 10.85 -27.23
C LYS A 19 -19.32 11.70 -26.77
N ARG A 20 -19.54 12.77 -26.00
CA ARG A 20 -18.49 13.50 -25.27
C ARG A 20 -18.19 12.89 -23.90
N GLU A 21 -19.13 12.14 -23.34
CA GLU A 21 -18.88 11.23 -22.21
C GLU A 21 -18.25 9.89 -22.67
N SER A 22 -18.15 9.65 -23.99
CA SER A 22 -17.58 8.43 -24.58
C SER A 22 -16.11 8.54 -25.01
N GLU A 23 -15.32 9.36 -24.32
CA GLU A 23 -13.86 9.21 -24.25
C GLU A 23 -13.45 9.38 -22.78
N ASP A 24 -13.53 8.29 -22.01
CA ASP A 24 -12.77 8.19 -20.77
C ASP A 24 -11.32 8.54 -21.12
N PHE A 25 -10.86 9.71 -20.70
CA PHE A 25 -9.46 10.12 -20.84
C PHE A 25 -8.62 9.21 -19.94
N ILE A 26 -8.31 8.01 -20.41
CA ILE A 26 -7.38 7.11 -19.74
C ILE A 26 -6.02 7.79 -19.83
N PHE A 27 -5.49 8.21 -18.68
CA PHE A 27 -4.16 8.80 -18.61
C PHE A 27 -3.12 7.85 -19.21
N ARG A 28 -2.26 8.35 -20.10
CA ARG A 28 -1.20 7.56 -20.73
C ARG A 28 0.12 8.28 -20.62
N ARG A 29 1.18 7.56 -20.23
CA ARG A 29 2.55 8.08 -20.31
C ARG A 29 3.58 6.96 -20.49
N PRO A 30 4.79 7.26 -20.98
CA PRO A 30 5.88 6.29 -20.94
C PRO A 30 6.23 5.87 -19.51
N LEU A 31 6.51 4.59 -19.32
CA LEU A 31 7.06 4.02 -18.08
C LEU A 31 8.58 4.16 -18.09
N ARG A 32 9.17 4.64 -16.98
CA ARG A 32 10.63 4.76 -16.83
C ARG A 32 11.22 3.50 -16.18
N CYS A 33 12.52 3.27 -16.40
CA CYS A 33 13.27 2.31 -15.60
C CYS A 33 13.53 2.94 -14.22
N LEU A 34 12.90 2.41 -13.17
CA LEU A 34 12.73 3.06 -11.85
C LEU A 34 11.71 4.21 -11.92
N ASP A 35 10.46 3.86 -11.62
CA ASP A 35 9.33 4.79 -11.67
C ASP A 35 8.42 4.65 -10.45
N MET A 36 7.70 5.72 -10.09
CA MET A 36 6.69 5.71 -9.04
C MET A 36 5.36 6.15 -9.62
N LEU A 37 4.34 5.30 -9.48
CA LEU A 37 3.01 5.46 -10.06
C LEU A 37 1.99 5.67 -8.94
N ALA A 38 1.46 6.89 -8.84
CA ALA A 38 0.39 7.25 -7.91
C ALA A 38 -0.93 7.55 -8.63
N THR A 39 -1.00 7.36 -9.94
CA THR A 39 -2.18 7.65 -10.77
C THR A 39 -2.57 6.42 -11.57
N ASP A 40 -3.87 6.25 -11.80
CA ASP A 40 -4.37 5.26 -12.75
C ASP A 40 -4.03 5.64 -14.19
N GLY A 41 -3.95 4.63 -15.05
CA GLY A 41 -3.64 4.84 -16.46
C GLY A 41 -2.91 3.70 -17.14
N LEU A 42 -2.43 3.99 -18.35
CA LEU A 42 -1.64 3.08 -19.17
C LEU A 42 -0.20 3.58 -19.27
N PHE A 43 0.74 2.72 -18.93
CA PHE A 43 2.15 3.02 -18.87
C PHE A 43 2.93 2.10 -19.79
N THR A 44 3.51 2.64 -20.85
CA THR A 44 4.22 1.84 -21.85
C THR A 44 5.73 1.94 -21.65
N PHE A 45 6.38 0.79 -21.51
CA PHE A 45 7.83 0.68 -21.48
C PHE A 45 8.36 0.17 -22.82
N VAL A 46 9.39 0.82 -23.35
CA VAL A 46 10.13 0.34 -24.53
C VAL A 46 11.63 0.47 -24.25
N ALA A 47 12.35 -0.63 -24.40
CA ALA A 47 13.79 -0.67 -24.16
C ALA A 47 14.53 0.06 -25.29
N SER A 48 15.26 1.12 -24.97
CA SER A 48 16.20 1.77 -25.90
C SER A 48 17.56 1.07 -25.96
N LYS A 49 17.91 0.35 -24.90
CA LYS A 49 19.13 -0.44 -24.69
C LYS A 49 18.82 -1.59 -23.73
N PRO A 50 19.70 -2.59 -23.58
CA PRO A 50 19.51 -3.63 -22.58
C PRO A 50 19.34 -3.03 -21.17
N GLN A 51 18.27 -3.42 -20.48
CA GLN A 51 17.94 -2.98 -19.12
C GLN A 51 17.89 -4.19 -18.19
N LEU A 52 18.86 -4.27 -17.29
CA LEU A 52 19.11 -5.48 -16.48
C LEU A 52 18.31 -5.53 -15.18
N ALA A 53 17.90 -4.37 -14.64
CA ALA A 53 17.18 -4.28 -13.37
C ALA A 53 16.32 -3.00 -13.33
N CYS A 54 15.09 -3.10 -13.81
CA CYS A 54 14.10 -2.03 -13.67
C CYS A 54 13.01 -2.43 -12.68
N ALA A 55 12.44 -1.43 -12.03
CA ALA A 55 11.27 -1.59 -11.20
C ALA A 55 10.33 -0.39 -11.34
N ALA A 56 9.04 -0.61 -11.10
CA ALA A 56 8.10 0.48 -10.84
C ALA A 56 7.31 0.20 -9.56
N PHE A 57 7.15 1.25 -8.77
CA PHE A 57 6.49 1.24 -7.47
C PHE A 57 5.12 1.88 -7.63
N ILE A 58 4.05 1.13 -7.42
CA ILE A 58 2.69 1.63 -7.55
C ILE A 58 2.10 1.82 -6.15
N ILE A 59 1.47 2.96 -5.90
CA ILE A 59 0.77 3.28 -4.65
C ILE A 59 -0.61 3.86 -4.92
N ALA A 60 -1.58 3.42 -4.12
CA ALA A 60 -2.97 3.82 -4.14
C ALA A 60 -3.37 4.48 -2.82
N GLU A 61 -4.56 5.10 -2.77
CA GLU A 61 -5.04 5.68 -1.52
C GLU A 61 -5.20 4.59 -0.44
N PRO A 62 -5.16 4.95 0.86
CA PRO A 62 -5.34 4.00 1.95
C PRO A 62 -6.60 3.11 1.85
N SER A 63 -7.65 3.61 1.21
CA SER A 63 -8.93 2.91 0.98
C SER A 63 -9.01 2.20 -0.38
N GLU A 64 -7.88 1.95 -1.04
CA GLU A 64 -7.83 1.37 -2.37
C GLU A 64 -6.86 0.19 -2.44
N VAL A 65 -7.06 -0.67 -3.42
CA VAL A 65 -6.10 -1.71 -3.83
C VAL A 65 -5.83 -1.60 -5.32
N ILE A 66 -4.70 -2.16 -5.76
CA ILE A 66 -4.22 -1.99 -7.13
C ILE A 66 -4.52 -3.24 -7.95
N SER A 67 -5.07 -3.06 -9.15
CA SER A 67 -5.13 -4.06 -10.20
C SER A 67 -4.16 -3.69 -11.32
N LEU A 68 -3.32 -4.63 -11.71
CA LEU A 68 -2.31 -4.51 -12.76
C LEU A 68 -2.64 -5.47 -13.89
N GLU A 69 -2.57 -4.99 -15.11
CA GLU A 69 -2.79 -5.81 -16.31
C GLU A 69 -1.69 -5.52 -17.33
N LEU A 70 -1.11 -6.57 -17.88
CA LEU A 70 -0.05 -6.49 -18.89
C LEU A 70 -0.63 -6.73 -20.29
N SER A 71 -0.35 -5.82 -21.22
CA SER A 71 -0.69 -5.92 -22.63
C SER A 71 0.51 -5.59 -23.52
N ASP A 72 0.40 -5.87 -24.82
CA ASP A 72 1.42 -5.53 -25.83
C ASP A 72 2.83 -6.02 -25.49
N VAL A 73 2.91 -7.18 -24.82
CA VAL A 73 4.16 -7.72 -24.29
C VAL A 73 4.98 -8.31 -25.43
N SER A 74 6.21 -7.81 -25.58
CA SER A 74 7.16 -8.17 -26.64
C SER A 74 8.55 -8.42 -26.05
N ILE A 75 8.68 -9.43 -25.18
CA ILE A 75 9.94 -9.81 -24.51
C ILE A 75 10.38 -11.24 -24.87
N ASP A 76 11.66 -11.55 -24.71
CA ASP A 76 12.20 -12.89 -24.95
C ASP A 76 12.47 -13.63 -23.63
N CYS A 77 11.46 -14.37 -23.16
CA CYS A 77 11.57 -15.20 -21.96
C CYS A 77 12.68 -16.27 -22.06
N SER A 78 12.99 -16.77 -23.26
CA SER A 78 14.00 -17.82 -23.46
C SER A 78 15.42 -17.25 -23.37
N ALA A 79 15.61 -15.99 -23.78
CA ALA A 79 16.85 -15.24 -23.57
C ALA A 79 17.01 -14.71 -22.14
N GLY A 80 16.02 -14.96 -21.27
CA GLY A 80 16.03 -14.57 -19.87
C GLY A 80 15.38 -13.22 -19.56
N ASP A 81 14.67 -12.60 -20.50
CA ASP A 81 13.80 -11.49 -20.13
C ASP A 81 12.73 -11.97 -19.14
N PHE A 82 12.27 -11.08 -18.26
CA PHE A 82 11.14 -11.39 -17.40
C PHE A 82 10.40 -10.11 -17.02
N ILE A 83 9.11 -10.29 -16.72
CA ILE A 83 8.28 -9.31 -16.06
C ILE A 83 7.63 -10.02 -14.87
N LYS A 84 7.85 -9.49 -13.68
CA LYS A 84 7.32 -10.03 -12.44
C LYS A 84 6.60 -8.97 -11.66
N ILE A 85 5.40 -9.30 -11.23
CA ILE A 85 4.57 -8.46 -10.37
C ILE A 85 4.64 -9.04 -8.96
N PHE A 86 4.78 -8.17 -7.97
CA PHE A 86 4.80 -8.50 -6.55
C PHE A 86 3.58 -7.86 -5.87
N ASP A 87 2.79 -8.69 -5.19
CA ASP A 87 1.75 -8.26 -4.26
C ASP A 87 2.41 -7.74 -2.97
N GLY A 88 2.57 -6.43 -2.92
CA GLY A 88 3.33 -5.72 -1.89
C GLY A 88 4.47 -4.88 -2.45
N TRP A 89 5.38 -4.45 -1.58
CA TRP A 89 6.57 -3.66 -1.92
C TRP A 89 7.85 -4.28 -1.36
N VAL A 90 8.94 -4.12 -2.10
CA VAL A 90 10.29 -4.45 -1.63
C VAL A 90 11.08 -3.17 -1.43
N LEU A 91 11.44 -2.86 -0.19
CA LEU A 91 12.21 -1.67 0.17
C LEU A 91 13.42 -2.07 1.02
N LYS A 92 14.62 -1.64 0.63
CA LYS A 92 15.90 -1.97 1.30
C LYS A 92 16.08 -3.49 1.56
N GLY A 93 15.57 -4.35 0.67
CA GLY A 93 15.64 -5.82 0.81
C GLY A 93 14.56 -6.45 1.69
N GLU A 94 13.75 -5.63 2.36
CA GLU A 94 12.62 -6.06 3.16
C GLU A 94 11.32 -6.06 2.35
N LYS A 95 10.36 -6.87 2.79
CA LYS A 95 9.09 -7.05 2.09
C LYS A 95 7.96 -6.52 2.94
N PHE A 96 7.17 -5.64 2.35
CA PHE A 96 5.91 -5.18 2.90
C PHE A 96 4.76 -5.83 2.13
N PRO A 97 3.75 -6.39 2.82
CA PRO A 97 3.70 -6.64 4.26
C PRO A 97 4.59 -7.81 4.66
N SER A 98 4.86 -7.96 5.97
CA SER A 98 5.60 -9.10 6.50
C SER A 98 4.90 -10.43 6.21
N ASN A 99 5.62 -11.54 6.40
CA ASN A 99 5.06 -12.88 6.26
C ASN A 99 3.98 -13.20 7.29
N GLN A 100 3.98 -12.50 8.42
CA GLN A 100 3.01 -12.71 9.51
C GLN A 100 1.70 -11.95 9.27
N ASP A 101 1.72 -10.88 8.47
CA ASP A 101 0.57 -9.98 8.30
C ASP A 101 -0.12 -10.16 6.94
N HIS A 102 0.58 -10.69 5.94
CA HIS A 102 0.00 -10.95 4.63
C HIS A 102 -0.75 -12.30 4.60
N PRO A 103 -1.90 -12.40 3.90
CA PRO A 103 -2.66 -13.65 3.80
C PRO A 103 -1.96 -14.75 2.99
N LEU A 104 -1.19 -14.37 1.97
CA LEU A 104 -0.46 -15.30 1.10
C LEU A 104 1.01 -15.48 1.52
N PRO A 105 1.59 -16.67 1.37
CA PRO A 105 3.02 -16.89 1.51
C PRO A 105 3.80 -16.23 0.36
N LEU A 106 5.10 -15.97 0.56
CA LEU A 106 5.90 -15.18 -0.40
C LEU A 106 5.91 -15.72 -1.83
N TYR A 107 5.94 -17.02 -2.02
CA TYR A 107 6.01 -17.62 -3.35
C TYR A 107 4.71 -17.41 -4.16
N GLU A 108 3.57 -17.19 -3.50
CA GLU A 108 2.28 -16.88 -4.12
C GLU A 108 2.09 -15.39 -4.39
N ARG A 109 2.94 -14.53 -3.80
CA ARG A 109 2.89 -13.07 -4.02
C ARG A 109 3.57 -12.62 -5.30
N TYR A 110 4.27 -13.53 -5.99
CA TYR A 110 4.93 -13.22 -7.25
C TYR A 110 4.13 -13.81 -8.42
N THR A 111 3.75 -12.94 -9.35
CA THR A 111 3.22 -13.35 -10.64
C THR A 111 4.32 -13.15 -11.69
N ASP A 112 4.81 -14.24 -12.27
CA ASP A 112 5.81 -14.22 -13.33
C ASP A 112 5.13 -14.41 -14.68
N TYR A 113 5.22 -13.41 -15.56
CA TYR A 113 4.65 -13.46 -16.89
C TYR A 113 5.19 -14.66 -17.70
N CYS A 114 6.50 -14.90 -17.66
CA CYS A 114 7.15 -15.94 -18.46
C CYS A 114 6.83 -17.36 -17.99
N SER A 115 6.39 -17.51 -16.73
CA SER A 115 5.97 -18.79 -16.16
C SER A 115 4.45 -18.99 -16.18
N SER A 116 3.68 -17.94 -16.46
CA SER A 116 2.22 -17.99 -16.47
C SER A 116 1.68 -18.54 -17.78
N THR A 117 0.71 -19.46 -17.70
CA THR A 117 0.07 -20.08 -18.86
C THR A 117 -1.03 -19.21 -19.50
N ALA A 118 -1.31 -18.04 -18.93
CA ALA A 118 -2.40 -17.16 -19.35
C ALA A 118 -1.88 -15.91 -20.09
N PRO A 119 -2.25 -15.71 -21.37
CA PRO A 119 -2.03 -14.43 -22.03
C PRO A 119 -2.92 -13.36 -21.38
N GLY A 120 -2.31 -12.29 -20.87
CA GLY A 120 -3.00 -11.21 -20.14
C GLY A 120 -3.01 -11.41 -18.63
N ALA A 121 -1.83 -11.56 -18.02
CA ALA A 121 -1.68 -11.74 -16.58
C ALA A 121 -2.20 -10.52 -15.81
N THR A 122 -3.47 -10.57 -15.42
CA THR A 122 -4.05 -9.62 -14.46
C THR A 122 -3.64 -10.06 -13.06
N SER A 123 -3.00 -9.15 -12.33
CA SER A 123 -2.60 -9.36 -10.93
C SER A 123 -3.25 -8.29 -10.06
N ARG A 124 -3.85 -8.70 -8.95
CA ARG A 124 -4.47 -7.78 -7.99
C ARG A 124 -3.67 -7.82 -6.71
N SER A 125 -3.25 -6.66 -6.25
CA SER A 125 -2.63 -6.55 -4.94
C SER A 125 -3.68 -6.64 -3.82
N SER A 126 -3.28 -7.27 -2.74
CA SER A 126 -4.00 -7.36 -1.48
C SER A 126 -3.81 -6.09 -0.62
N GLN A 127 -2.95 -5.15 -1.04
CA GLN A 127 -2.62 -3.88 -0.37
C GLN A 127 -2.86 -2.68 -1.29
N ASN A 128 -2.67 -1.48 -0.76
CA ASN A 128 -2.64 -0.25 -1.56
C ASN A 128 -1.28 -0.02 -2.25
N VAL A 129 -0.39 -1.02 -2.28
CA VAL A 129 0.91 -0.94 -2.96
C VAL A 129 1.18 -2.19 -3.76
N ALA A 130 1.79 -2.02 -4.93
CA ALA A 130 2.25 -3.11 -5.77
C ALA A 130 3.60 -2.76 -6.40
N MET A 131 4.39 -3.76 -6.73
CA MET A 131 5.68 -3.55 -7.37
C MET A 131 5.80 -4.43 -8.61
N ILE A 132 6.26 -3.85 -9.72
CA ILE A 132 6.65 -4.58 -10.92
C ILE A 132 8.15 -4.49 -11.07
N PHE A 133 8.82 -5.60 -11.37
CA PHE A 133 10.24 -5.65 -11.66
C PHE A 133 10.47 -6.45 -12.93
N PHE A 134 11.35 -5.94 -13.78
CA PHE A 134 11.51 -6.46 -15.12
C PHE A 134 12.93 -6.29 -15.63
N ARG A 135 13.29 -7.19 -16.54
CA ARG A 135 14.56 -7.19 -17.27
C ARG A 135 14.24 -7.43 -18.74
N ILE A 136 14.73 -6.54 -19.60
CA ILE A 136 14.50 -6.59 -21.05
C ILE A 136 15.83 -6.31 -21.75
N HIS A 137 16.36 -7.29 -22.48
CA HIS A 137 17.64 -7.16 -23.17
C HIS A 137 17.50 -6.58 -24.57
N SER A 138 16.47 -6.98 -25.30
CA SER A 138 16.29 -6.62 -26.71
C SER A 138 15.88 -5.15 -26.87
N PRO A 139 16.56 -4.36 -27.71
CA PRO A 139 16.09 -3.04 -28.09
C PRO A 139 14.72 -3.12 -28.77
N ALA A 140 13.89 -2.09 -28.59
CA ALA A 140 12.50 -2.00 -29.07
C ALA A 140 11.51 -3.00 -28.46
N SER A 141 11.96 -3.96 -27.65
CA SER A 141 11.11 -4.80 -26.82
C SER A 141 10.50 -4.02 -25.66
N GLY A 142 9.29 -4.40 -25.26
CA GLY A 142 8.54 -3.64 -24.28
C GLY A 142 7.26 -4.31 -23.82
N PHE A 143 6.48 -3.54 -23.06
CA PHE A 143 5.14 -3.92 -22.60
C PHE A 143 4.35 -2.67 -22.25
N THR A 144 3.03 -2.81 -22.20
CA THR A 144 2.13 -1.81 -21.63
C THR A 144 1.57 -2.34 -20.32
N LEU A 145 1.62 -1.51 -19.28
CA LEU A 145 1.06 -1.77 -17.95
C LEU A 145 -0.18 -0.91 -17.76
N ALA A 146 -1.33 -1.53 -17.55
CA ALA A 146 -2.52 -0.85 -17.07
C ALA A 146 -2.56 -0.89 -15.54
N VAL A 147 -2.71 0.28 -14.93
CA VAL A 147 -2.90 0.45 -13.48
C VAL A 147 -4.31 0.93 -13.23
N LYS A 148 -5.05 0.19 -12.41
CA LYS A 148 -6.40 0.55 -11.95
C LYS A 148 -6.46 0.48 -10.43
N LYS A 149 -6.96 1.54 -9.79
CA LYS A 149 -7.26 1.59 -8.36
C LYS A 149 -8.70 1.18 -8.12
N LEU A 150 -8.88 0.30 -7.14
CA LEU A 150 -10.17 -0.26 -6.79
C LEU A 150 -10.46 0.04 -5.33
N TYR A 151 -11.63 0.61 -5.05
CA TYR A 151 -12.06 0.87 -3.68
C TYR A 151 -12.06 -0.42 -2.85
N ASN A 152 -11.51 -0.33 -1.64
CA ASN A 152 -11.46 -1.39 -0.65
C ASN A 152 -12.07 -0.89 0.66
N PRO A 153 -13.26 -1.39 1.06
CA PRO A 153 -13.93 -0.93 2.28
C PRO A 153 -13.24 -1.39 3.57
N PHE A 154 -12.42 -2.44 3.52
CA PHE A 154 -11.70 -2.99 4.68
C PHE A 154 -10.21 -3.13 4.36
N PRO A 155 -9.51 -2.01 4.17
CA PRO A 155 -8.11 -2.01 3.82
C PRO A 155 -7.25 -2.53 4.97
N CYS A 156 -6.22 -3.29 4.62
CA CYS A 156 -5.35 -3.99 5.56
C CYS A 156 -3.94 -4.03 4.99
N ASN A 157 -2.94 -3.80 5.84
CA ASN A 157 -1.55 -3.63 5.44
C ASN A 157 -1.39 -2.48 4.44
N ILE A 158 -1.59 -1.28 4.95
CA ILE A 158 -1.65 -0.06 4.18
C ILE A 158 -0.32 0.68 4.29
N MET A 159 0.06 1.37 3.23
CA MET A 159 1.18 2.31 3.22
C MET A 159 0.67 3.73 3.01
N SER A 160 1.05 4.65 3.89
CA SER A 160 0.69 6.05 3.75
C SER A 160 1.41 6.70 2.57
N GLN A 161 0.68 7.49 1.78
CA GLN A 161 1.27 8.36 0.76
C GLN A 161 1.81 9.67 1.33
N SER A 162 1.26 10.13 2.46
CA SER A 162 1.58 11.41 3.09
C SER A 162 2.27 11.22 4.45
N PRO A 163 3.07 12.20 4.89
CA PRO A 163 3.67 12.19 6.21
C PRO A 163 2.69 12.61 7.33
N GLU A 164 1.48 13.02 6.97
CA GLU A 164 0.45 13.48 7.88
C GLU A 164 -0.94 13.05 7.40
N GLY A 165 -1.85 12.82 8.33
CA GLY A 165 -3.21 12.40 8.02
C GLY A 165 -3.93 11.78 9.20
N SER A 166 -5.08 11.18 8.91
CA SER A 166 -5.86 10.41 9.88
C SER A 166 -6.41 9.16 9.23
N PHE A 167 -6.49 8.09 9.98
CA PHE A 167 -7.00 6.83 9.46
C PHE A 167 -7.80 6.08 10.52
N THR A 168 -8.78 5.30 10.05
CA THR A 168 -9.57 4.38 10.89
C THR A 168 -9.44 2.99 10.31
N MET A 169 -8.78 2.10 11.05
CA MET A 169 -8.71 0.68 10.70
C MET A 169 -9.84 -0.06 11.41
N VAL A 170 -10.61 -0.84 10.66
CA VAL A 170 -11.71 -1.66 11.18
C VAL A 170 -11.50 -3.11 10.73
N MET A 171 -11.50 -4.05 11.67
CA MET A 171 -11.43 -5.48 11.41
C MET A 171 -12.68 -6.19 11.95
N PRO A 172 -13.65 -6.56 11.08
CA PRO A 172 -14.89 -7.17 11.51
C PRO A 172 -14.76 -8.70 11.64
N HIS A 173 -14.64 -9.24 12.85
CA HIS A 173 -14.63 -10.69 13.13
C HIS A 173 -13.60 -11.49 12.32
N LEU A 174 -12.46 -10.88 11.96
CA LEU A 174 -11.41 -11.52 11.19
C LEU A 174 -10.20 -11.82 12.07
N ARG A 175 -9.76 -13.08 12.08
CA ARG A 175 -8.51 -13.49 12.72
C ARG A 175 -7.34 -13.20 11.79
N LYS A 176 -6.89 -11.95 11.79
CA LYS A 176 -5.83 -11.46 10.92
C LYS A 176 -5.12 -10.27 11.58
N ASN A 177 -3.87 -10.06 11.22
CA ASN A 177 -3.12 -8.86 11.60
C ASN A 177 -3.15 -7.87 10.44
N CYS A 178 -3.42 -6.60 10.74
CA CYS A 178 -3.40 -5.54 9.76
C CYS A 178 -2.50 -4.41 10.24
N SER A 179 -1.68 -3.91 9.33
CA SER A 179 -0.77 -2.79 9.60
C SER A 179 -1.15 -1.54 8.81
N PHE A 180 -0.79 -0.38 9.34
CA PHE A 180 -0.76 0.88 8.62
C PHE A 180 0.64 1.48 8.80
N SER A 181 1.40 1.53 7.72
CA SER A 181 2.81 1.91 7.70
C SER A 181 3.00 3.30 7.16
N ILE A 182 3.82 4.09 7.83
CA ILE A 182 4.14 5.47 7.49
C ILE A 182 5.66 5.55 7.34
N ILE A 183 6.15 5.82 6.12
CA ILE A 183 7.58 5.91 5.81
C ILE A 183 8.13 7.30 6.20
N TYR A 184 7.83 7.72 7.43
CA TYR A 184 8.27 8.97 8.00
C TYR A 184 8.37 8.86 9.53
N PRO A 185 9.27 9.65 10.16
CA PRO A 185 9.25 9.84 11.60
C PRO A 185 8.03 10.68 11.97
N VAL A 186 7.11 10.10 12.73
CA VAL A 186 5.82 10.73 13.01
C VAL A 186 5.46 10.71 14.48
N GLU A 187 4.67 11.71 14.86
CA GLU A 187 3.87 11.65 16.07
C GLU A 187 2.53 11.00 15.72
N ILE A 188 2.16 9.96 16.46
CA ILE A 188 0.88 9.25 16.33
C ILE A 188 0.02 9.59 17.53
N ARG A 189 -1.20 10.04 17.27
CA ARG A 189 -2.23 10.33 18.27
C ARG A 189 -3.41 9.41 18.06
N LEU A 190 -3.62 8.49 18.98
CA LEU A 190 -4.80 7.63 18.98
C LEU A 190 -6.02 8.44 19.42
N THR A 191 -7.07 8.40 18.61
CA THR A 191 -8.32 9.12 18.83
C THR A 191 -9.45 8.21 19.28
N GLU A 192 -9.42 6.93 18.89
CA GLU A 192 -10.41 5.93 19.27
C GLU A 192 -9.76 4.55 19.31
N LEU A 193 -10.11 3.77 20.34
CA LEU A 193 -9.70 2.37 20.45
C LEU A 193 -10.87 1.55 21.01
N SER A 194 -11.38 0.64 20.17
CA SER A 194 -12.41 -0.33 20.51
C SER A 194 -11.88 -1.72 20.20
N LEU A 195 -11.57 -2.49 21.23
CA LEU A 195 -11.06 -3.84 21.13
C LEU A 195 -11.96 -4.82 21.89
N GLY A 196 -11.86 -6.10 21.52
CA GLY A 196 -12.42 -7.20 22.30
C GLY A 196 -11.99 -7.14 23.77
N HIS A 197 -12.98 -7.16 24.67
CA HIS A 197 -12.81 -6.90 26.10
C HIS A 197 -11.88 -7.91 26.79
N ILE A 198 -10.87 -7.42 27.52
CA ILE A 198 -10.06 -8.21 28.45
C ILE A 198 -10.09 -7.51 29.82
N GLU A 199 -10.78 -8.12 30.78
CA GLU A 199 -10.94 -7.62 32.16
C GLU A 199 -9.65 -7.63 32.99
N ARG A 200 -8.55 -8.16 32.46
CA ARG A 200 -7.29 -8.24 33.20
C ARG A 200 -6.33 -7.19 32.69
N LEU A 201 -6.16 -6.15 33.51
CA LEU A 201 -4.98 -5.29 33.50
C LEU A 201 -3.75 -6.21 33.58
N ALA A 202 -3.18 -6.57 32.45
CA ALA A 202 -1.94 -7.34 32.40
C ALA A 202 -0.81 -6.33 32.62
N TRP A 203 -0.17 -6.39 33.78
CA TRP A 203 0.97 -5.51 34.13
C TRP A 203 2.23 -5.86 33.32
N SER A 204 2.15 -6.83 32.39
CA SER A 204 3.25 -7.45 31.66
C SER A 204 3.12 -7.32 30.13
N GLY A 205 2.36 -6.33 29.63
CA GLY A 205 2.10 -6.14 28.20
C GLY A 205 0.83 -6.82 27.70
N CYS A 206 0.38 -6.40 26.53
CA CYS A 206 -0.80 -6.86 25.81
C CYS A 206 -0.51 -8.01 24.83
N SER A 207 0.77 -8.34 24.62
CA SER A 207 1.14 -9.50 23.81
C SER A 207 0.56 -10.80 24.41
N GLY A 208 -0.28 -11.49 23.63
CA GLY A 208 -0.98 -12.71 24.06
C GLY A 208 -2.33 -12.49 24.75
N SER A 209 -2.78 -11.24 24.88
CA SER A 209 -4.08 -10.90 25.45
C SER A 209 -5.24 -11.30 24.51
N GLY A 210 -4.98 -11.39 23.22
CA GLY A 210 -5.96 -11.70 22.17
C GLY A 210 -5.97 -10.59 21.13
N ASP A 211 -6.80 -9.58 21.36
CA ASP A 211 -6.93 -8.40 20.49
C ASP A 211 -6.16 -7.23 21.08
N TYR A 212 -5.25 -6.64 20.31
CA TYR A 212 -4.43 -5.52 20.75
C TYR A 212 -3.89 -4.70 19.57
N VAL A 213 -3.50 -3.46 19.86
CA VAL A 213 -2.81 -2.56 18.93
C VAL A 213 -1.36 -2.43 19.35
N GLU A 214 -0.44 -2.53 18.40
CA GLU A 214 0.98 -2.24 18.57
C GLU A 214 1.36 -1.00 17.77
N LEU A 215 2.23 -0.19 18.36
CA LEU A 215 2.89 0.91 17.70
C LEU A 215 4.35 0.52 17.54
N LEU A 216 4.79 0.39 16.29
CA LEU A 216 6.12 -0.10 15.94
C LEU A 216 6.95 1.01 15.32
N GLY A 217 8.26 0.97 15.55
CA GLY A 217 9.24 1.83 14.92
C GLY A 217 10.42 1.03 14.34
N GLY A 218 10.91 1.41 13.17
CA GLY A 218 12.12 0.81 12.59
C GLY A 218 12.60 1.47 11.31
N ASN A 219 13.73 1.01 10.78
CA ASN A 219 14.33 1.58 9.56
C ASN A 219 13.93 0.86 8.26
N GLY A 220 13.26 -0.27 8.41
CA GLY A 220 12.76 -1.11 7.33
C GLY A 220 11.23 -1.13 7.26
N VAL A 221 10.68 -2.05 6.47
CA VAL A 221 9.22 -2.17 6.23
C VAL A 221 8.64 -3.51 6.70
N ASP A 222 9.50 -4.42 7.17
CA ASP A 222 9.07 -5.69 7.74
C ASP A 222 8.66 -5.51 9.22
N THR A 223 7.35 -5.49 9.46
CA THR A 223 6.77 -5.33 10.80
C THR A 223 7.26 -6.35 11.83
N SER A 224 7.70 -7.53 11.39
CA SER A 224 8.21 -8.57 12.30
C SER A 224 9.61 -8.30 12.85
N LYS A 225 10.31 -7.31 12.29
CA LYS A 225 11.65 -6.89 12.72
C LYS A 225 11.68 -5.51 13.35
N MET A 226 10.53 -4.85 13.43
CA MET A 226 10.42 -3.52 14.03
C MET A 226 10.37 -3.60 15.56
N PHE A 227 10.79 -2.53 16.21
CA PHE A 227 10.75 -2.41 17.66
C PHE A 227 9.33 -2.01 18.13
N PRO A 228 8.71 -2.74 19.06
CA PRO A 228 7.41 -2.38 19.62
C PRO A 228 7.57 -1.22 20.63
N VAL A 229 7.17 -0.03 20.23
CA VAL A 229 7.22 1.20 21.05
C VAL A 229 6.15 1.18 22.14
N ALA A 230 4.95 0.68 21.83
CA ALA A 230 3.93 0.36 22.83
C ALA A 230 2.93 -0.67 22.32
N ASP A 231 2.23 -1.31 23.25
CA ASP A 231 1.12 -2.22 23.01
C ASP A 231 -0.12 -1.84 23.86
N LEU A 232 -1.31 -1.96 23.27
CA LEU A 232 -2.56 -1.43 23.82
C LEU A 232 -3.70 -2.44 23.63
N CYS A 233 -4.29 -2.89 24.74
CA CYS A 233 -5.36 -3.90 24.77
C CYS A 233 -6.57 -3.48 25.60
N PHE A 234 -6.63 -2.21 26.00
CA PHE A 234 -7.74 -1.65 26.77
C PHE A 234 -8.24 -0.38 26.11
N SER A 235 -9.52 -0.05 26.31
CA SER A 235 -10.06 1.20 25.81
C SER A 235 -9.43 2.36 26.57
N LEU A 236 -8.71 3.22 25.84
CA LEU A 236 -8.07 4.39 26.40
C LEU A 236 -9.11 5.49 26.61
N SER A 237 -9.37 5.85 27.87
CA SER A 237 -10.10 7.06 28.25
C SER A 237 -9.18 8.29 28.13
N GLY A 238 -8.64 8.55 26.94
CA GLY A 238 -7.68 9.62 26.71
C GLY A 238 -6.90 9.48 25.41
N LEU A 239 -6.35 10.59 24.92
CA LEU A 239 -5.53 10.63 23.71
C LEU A 239 -4.13 10.11 24.06
N ALA A 240 -3.83 8.86 23.71
CA ALA A 240 -2.45 8.40 23.71
C ALA A 240 -1.71 9.06 22.54
N GLN A 241 -0.66 9.82 22.84
CA GLN A 241 0.19 10.48 21.86
C GLN A 241 1.61 9.95 22.03
N MET A 242 2.22 9.50 20.94
CA MET A 242 3.55 8.89 20.94
C MET A 242 4.36 9.41 19.77
N LYS A 243 5.62 9.73 20.02
CA LYS A 243 6.58 10.20 19.02
C LYS A 243 7.49 9.06 18.63
N ILE A 244 7.52 8.72 17.34
CA ILE A 244 8.36 7.65 16.79
C ILE A 244 9.33 8.29 15.80
N GLY A 245 10.59 8.41 16.22
CA GLY A 245 11.64 9.06 15.43
C GLY A 245 12.36 8.14 14.44
N CYS A 246 11.78 7.00 14.07
CA CYS A 246 12.38 6.05 13.13
C CYS A 246 12.02 6.41 11.68
N ASP A 247 12.75 5.87 10.69
CA ASP A 247 12.42 6.08 9.26
C ASP A 247 10.99 5.61 8.94
N ASN A 248 10.51 4.56 9.62
CA ASN A 248 9.18 3.99 9.45
C ASN A 248 8.49 3.83 10.81
N SER A 249 7.21 4.19 10.83
CA SER A 249 6.32 4.02 11.97
C SER A 249 5.10 3.20 11.55
N VAL A 250 4.62 2.29 12.39
CA VAL A 250 3.49 1.41 12.06
C VAL A 250 2.48 1.36 13.18
N VAL A 251 1.20 1.47 12.82
CA VAL A 251 0.08 1.06 13.68
C VAL A 251 -0.35 -0.34 13.24
N ARG A 252 -0.14 -1.35 14.09
CA ARG A 252 -0.50 -2.74 13.80
C ARG A 252 -1.62 -3.18 14.72
N LEU A 253 -2.73 -3.61 14.15
CA LEU A 253 -3.86 -4.18 14.88
C LEU A 253 -3.80 -5.71 14.74
N VAL A 254 -3.72 -6.39 15.87
CA VAL A 254 -3.72 -7.85 15.99
C VAL A 254 -5.10 -8.29 16.45
N SER A 255 -5.73 -9.20 15.70
CA SER A 255 -7.10 -9.63 15.93
C SER A 255 -7.22 -11.15 16.03
N SER A 256 -7.87 -11.62 17.09
CA SER A 256 -8.28 -13.01 17.31
C SER A 256 -9.47 -13.43 16.45
N GLY A 257 -10.23 -12.47 15.91
CA GLY A 257 -11.44 -12.69 15.11
C GLY A 257 -12.74 -12.82 15.90
N ASN A 258 -12.68 -12.75 17.23
CA ASN A 258 -13.88 -12.88 18.07
C ASN A 258 -14.72 -11.59 18.15
N TYR A 259 -14.10 -10.44 17.87
CA TYR A 259 -14.72 -9.12 18.05
C TYR A 259 -14.55 -8.25 16.80
N ILE A 260 -15.26 -7.11 16.79
CA ILE A 260 -15.03 -6.05 15.82
C ILE A 260 -14.02 -5.09 16.44
N ASN A 261 -12.80 -5.12 15.90
CA ASN A 261 -11.71 -4.28 16.38
C ASN A 261 -11.64 -3.00 15.54
N ARG A 262 -11.51 -1.86 16.22
CA ARG A 262 -11.41 -0.55 15.59
C ARG A 262 -10.34 0.29 16.27
N VAL A 263 -9.47 0.87 15.46
CA VAL A 263 -8.50 1.89 15.91
C VAL A 263 -8.57 3.09 14.97
N SER A 264 -8.75 4.27 15.56
CA SER A 264 -8.70 5.55 14.86
C SER A 264 -7.49 6.34 15.37
N PHE A 265 -6.72 6.91 14.46
CA PHE A 265 -5.53 7.67 14.81
C PHE A 265 -5.27 8.81 13.82
N GLN A 266 -4.53 9.79 14.30
CA GLN A 266 -3.98 10.90 13.54
C GLN A 266 -2.46 10.79 13.59
N TYR A 267 -1.78 11.23 12.55
CA TYR A 267 -0.34 11.29 12.53
C TYR A 267 0.13 12.55 11.81
N ARG A 268 1.30 13.04 12.22
CA ARG A 268 1.98 14.17 11.60
C ARG A 268 3.48 13.94 11.59
N LEU A 269 4.17 14.55 10.63
CA LEU A 269 5.62 14.56 10.59
C LEU A 269 6.19 15.18 11.87
N LEU A 270 7.21 14.56 12.44
CA LEU A 270 7.99 15.16 13.52
C LEU A 270 8.86 16.29 12.97
N GLU A 271 8.89 17.41 13.67
CA GLU A 271 9.84 18.48 13.36
C GLU A 271 11.27 18.05 13.71
N HIS A 272 12.27 18.66 13.06
CA HIS A 272 13.69 18.31 13.28
C HIS A 272 14.16 18.47 14.74
N ASN A 273 13.54 19.38 15.50
CA ASN A 273 13.78 19.61 16.92
C ASN A 273 13.13 18.53 17.83
N GLU A 274 12.12 17.81 17.33
CA GLU A 274 11.41 16.74 18.03
C GLU A 274 12.04 15.36 17.77
N LEU A 275 12.87 15.24 16.73
CA LEU A 275 13.64 14.03 16.48
C LEU A 275 14.65 13.81 17.62
N PRO A 276 14.84 12.56 18.07
CA PRO A 276 15.86 12.25 19.07
C PRO A 276 17.22 12.76 18.60
N LYS A 277 17.82 13.70 19.35
CA LYS A 277 19.20 14.10 19.09
C LYS A 277 20.06 12.88 19.38
N ALA A 278 20.81 12.40 18.39
CA ALA A 278 21.61 11.18 18.45
C ALA A 278 22.69 11.13 19.57
N ARG A 279 22.77 12.15 20.43
CA ARG A 279 23.72 12.25 21.54
C ARG A 279 23.15 13.10 22.66
N GLU A 280 22.46 12.51 23.63
CA GLU A 280 22.53 12.89 25.05
C GLU A 280 21.61 12.00 25.90
N ASN A 281 22.21 11.04 26.60
CA ASN A 281 21.78 10.54 27.92
C ASN A 281 20.27 10.33 28.19
N SER A 282 19.52 9.75 27.27
CA SER A 282 18.29 9.02 27.59
C SER A 282 18.43 7.59 27.10
N LEU A 283 18.07 6.63 27.93
CA LEU A 283 17.93 5.23 27.54
C LEU A 283 17.11 5.16 26.24
N GLU A 284 17.71 4.50 25.24
CA GLU A 284 17.08 3.89 24.06
C GLU A 284 16.84 4.76 22.81
N ASN A 285 17.89 4.92 22.00
CA ASN A 285 17.75 5.14 20.55
C ASN A 285 17.30 3.83 19.88
N PHE A 286 16.03 3.46 19.98
CA PHE A 286 15.52 2.20 19.41
C PHE A 286 15.56 2.12 17.87
N CYS A 287 15.68 3.27 17.20
CA CYS A 287 15.76 3.34 15.74
C CYS A 287 17.18 3.12 15.21
N THR A 288 18.19 2.84 16.05
CA THR A 288 19.50 2.39 15.60
C THR A 288 19.56 0.87 15.69
N VAL A 289 19.08 0.18 14.66
CA VAL A 289 19.39 -1.24 14.47
C VAL A 289 20.32 -1.33 13.27
N GLU A 290 21.49 -1.91 13.52
CA GLU A 290 22.70 -2.00 12.68
C GLU A 290 22.46 -2.37 11.21
#